data_AF-A0A924NI09-F1
#
_entry.id   AF-A0A924NI09-F1
#
_cell.length_a   1.000
_cell.length_b   1.000
_cell.length_c   1.000
_cell.angle_alpha   90.00
_cell.angle_beta   90.00
_cell.angle_gamma   90.00
#
_symmetry.space_group_name_H-M   'P 1'
#
loop_
_entity.id
_entity.type
_entity.pdbx_description
1 polymer ?
#
loop_
_entity_poly.entity_id
_entity_poly.type
_entity_poly.pdbx_seq_one_letter_code
_entity_poly.pdbx_strand_id
1 'polypeptide(L)'
;MTAAEDTHHANDSNDDWAEEGRVSDTHHVLPPDLDHTPVPDEQVERAREVIRRSALVPFWTSRLTPTPRVLPDGTRQGKGGQPRTGVTVEGLLVAMLLVAIDRKAMHLGEFSAMLHHRISPAMRTELGILRPAPGLLADRASASTPRKTVSRAETLNATRQITRLFHAMLAPVDPSPFPKNKAITKAELNKIVRPMTADERRDRQDLLDYVTGRILEATWLMLPRPVRRAWKGSVGQDATFVATWSRGRRTKGPDSATDPDAGWYVRSGDHNDLTGIGGKHHPDGTPKAKFGYDAEIVVIGSDDPDDQRRFPFLSLGVRLHKPGHAPG
;
A
#
# COMPACT_ATOMS: atom_id res chain seq x y z
N MET A 1 55.32 5.53 -50.14
CA MET A 1 54.07 6.21 -49.70
C MET A 1 52.97 5.17 -49.69
N THR A 2 52.88 4.45 -48.57
CA THR A 2 51.99 3.32 -48.34
C THR A 2 50.88 3.79 -47.41
N ALA A 3 49.64 3.80 -47.90
CA ALA A 3 48.46 3.98 -47.07
C ALA A 3 48.04 2.60 -46.56
N ALA A 4 48.14 2.39 -45.26
CA ALA A 4 47.62 1.22 -44.57
C ALA A 4 46.17 1.51 -44.18
N GLU A 5 45.29 0.58 -44.53
CA GLU A 5 43.93 0.47 -44.03
C GLU A 5 43.99 -0.01 -42.58
N ASP A 6 43.53 0.81 -41.63
CA ASP A 6 43.27 0.38 -40.26
C ASP A 6 41.77 0.11 -40.09
N THR A 7 41.41 -1.16 -40.27
CA THR A 7 40.20 -1.78 -39.75
C THR A 7 40.27 -1.81 -38.23
N HIS A 8 39.42 -1.04 -37.54
CA HIS A 8 39.17 -1.26 -36.12
C HIS A 8 37.94 -2.13 -35.89
N HIS A 9 38.25 -3.30 -35.34
CA HIS A 9 37.35 -4.34 -34.87
C HIS A 9 36.21 -3.78 -34.00
N ALA A 10 34.98 -4.06 -34.43
CA ALA A 10 33.83 -4.12 -33.55
C ALA A 10 34.12 -5.21 -32.50
N ASN A 11 34.32 -4.80 -31.25
CA ASN A 11 34.47 -5.73 -30.15
C ASN A 11 33.06 -6.12 -29.68
N ASP A 12 32.56 -7.22 -30.23
CA ASP A 12 31.46 -8.02 -29.70
C ASP A 12 31.85 -8.51 -28.29
N SER A 13 31.33 -7.84 -27.26
CA SER A 13 31.24 -8.40 -25.91
C SER A 13 30.22 -7.59 -25.10
N ASN A 14 28.93 -7.83 -25.35
CA ASN A 14 27.87 -7.35 -24.46
C ASN A 14 26.76 -8.39 -24.29
N ASP A 15 27.17 -9.66 -24.24
CA ASP A 15 26.33 -10.85 -24.05
C ASP A 15 26.41 -11.37 -22.61
N ASP A 16 26.43 -10.49 -21.61
CA ASP A 16 26.49 -10.88 -20.19
C ASP A 16 25.27 -10.44 -19.35
N TRP A 17 24.22 -9.92 -20.01
CA TRP A 17 22.96 -9.53 -19.35
C TRP A 17 21.76 -10.45 -19.69
N ALA A 18 22.00 -11.56 -20.40
CA ALA A 18 20.91 -12.40 -20.94
C ALA A 18 20.52 -13.62 -20.08
N GLU A 19 21.25 -14.00 -19.02
CA GLU A 19 20.98 -15.26 -18.31
C GLU A 19 20.40 -15.18 -16.88
N GLU A 20 20.29 -14.01 -16.24
CA GLU A 20 19.60 -13.90 -14.93
C GLU A 20 18.07 -13.65 -15.04
N GLY A 21 17.52 -13.69 -16.25
CA GLY A 21 16.16 -13.27 -16.56
C GLY A 21 15.11 -14.37 -16.71
N ARG A 22 15.41 -15.64 -16.40
CA ARG A 22 14.32 -16.63 -16.26
C ARG A 22 13.55 -16.29 -14.99
N VAL A 23 12.42 -15.62 -15.18
CA VAL A 23 11.32 -15.54 -14.23
C VAL A 23 10.93 -16.98 -13.90
N SER A 24 11.58 -17.53 -12.88
CA SER A 24 11.05 -18.68 -12.19
C SER A 24 9.69 -18.26 -11.65
N ASP A 25 8.69 -19.09 -11.89
CA ASP A 25 7.42 -19.10 -11.17
C ASP A 25 7.72 -19.19 -9.68
N THR A 26 8.04 -18.05 -9.07
CA THR A 26 8.21 -17.91 -7.65
C THR A 26 6.82 -17.89 -7.06
N HIS A 27 6.27 -19.09 -6.92
CA HIS A 27 5.47 -19.50 -5.78
C HIS A 27 5.65 -18.50 -4.63
N HIS A 28 4.64 -17.67 -4.34
CA HIS A 28 4.62 -16.82 -3.14
C HIS A 28 4.89 -17.68 -1.90
N VAL A 29 6.15 -17.82 -1.53
CA VAL A 29 6.58 -18.37 -0.25
C VAL A 29 6.35 -17.23 0.72
N LEU A 30 5.37 -17.39 1.61
CA LEU A 30 5.24 -16.49 2.75
C LEU A 30 6.59 -16.48 3.47
N PRO A 31 7.09 -15.30 3.88
CA PRO A 31 8.38 -15.23 4.55
C PRO A 31 8.38 -16.21 5.75
N PRO A 32 9.42 -17.05 5.90
CA PRO A 32 9.47 -18.06 6.96
C PRO A 32 9.53 -17.46 8.37
N ASP A 33 9.71 -16.14 8.50
CA ASP A 33 9.91 -15.42 9.76
C ASP A 33 8.74 -14.50 10.14
N LEU A 34 7.49 -14.94 9.90
CA LEU A 34 6.34 -14.18 10.38
C LEU A 34 6.33 -14.17 11.91
N ASP A 35 6.56 -13.00 12.51
CA ASP A 35 6.51 -12.85 13.96
C ASP A 35 5.10 -13.20 14.49
N HIS A 36 5.07 -14.21 15.37
CA HIS A 36 3.86 -14.78 15.97
C HIS A 36 3.59 -14.27 17.39
N THR A 37 4.26 -13.20 17.82
CA THR A 37 4.06 -12.62 19.15
C THR A 37 2.60 -12.19 19.31
N PRO A 38 1.86 -12.76 20.29
CA PRO A 38 0.46 -12.42 20.50
C PRO A 38 0.27 -10.93 20.84
N VAL A 39 -0.82 -10.36 20.33
CA VAL A 39 -1.26 -9.00 20.64
C VAL A 39 -2.30 -9.09 21.75
N PRO A 40 -2.13 -8.35 22.87
CA PRO A 40 -3.12 -8.34 23.95
C PRO A 40 -4.50 -7.86 23.48
N ASP A 41 -5.57 -8.49 23.97
CA ASP A 41 -6.95 -8.15 23.59
C ASP A 41 -7.28 -6.66 23.86
N GLU A 42 -6.74 -6.07 24.94
CA GLU A 42 -6.89 -4.63 25.23
C GLU A 42 -6.33 -3.74 24.11
N GLN A 43 -5.24 -4.15 23.46
CA GLN A 43 -4.68 -3.43 22.31
C GLN A 43 -5.57 -3.58 21.08
N VAL A 44 -6.19 -4.75 20.88
CA VAL A 44 -7.17 -4.96 19.80
C VAL A 44 -8.40 -4.10 20.02
N GLU A 45 -8.94 -4.05 21.24
CA GLU A 45 -10.10 -3.21 21.58
C GLU A 45 -9.82 -1.72 21.38
N ARG A 46 -8.65 -1.24 21.79
CA ARG A 46 -8.24 0.14 21.50
C ARG A 46 -8.17 0.43 20.00
N ALA A 47 -7.63 -0.51 19.21
CA ALA A 47 -7.61 -0.37 17.75
C ALA A 47 -9.02 -0.35 17.15
N ARG A 48 -9.94 -1.20 17.62
CA ARG A 48 -11.35 -1.20 17.21
C ARG A 48 -12.01 0.15 17.47
N GLU A 49 -11.80 0.71 18.66
CA GLU A 49 -12.39 2.00 19.03
C GLU A 49 -11.91 3.14 18.10
N VAL A 50 -10.60 3.18 17.79
CA VAL A 50 -10.05 4.14 16.83
C VAL A 50 -10.71 3.96 15.45
N ILE A 51 -10.81 2.73 14.96
CA ILE A 51 -11.43 2.41 13.67
C ILE A 51 -12.92 2.77 13.64
N ARG A 52 -13.68 2.53 14.72
CA ARG A 52 -15.09 2.93 14.82
C ARG A 52 -15.25 4.45 14.74
N ARG A 53 -14.43 5.18 15.50
CA ARG A 53 -14.45 6.65 15.51
C ARG A 53 -14.04 7.27 14.17
N SER A 54 -13.23 6.57 13.38
CA SER A 54 -12.87 6.97 12.01
C SER A 54 -14.04 6.96 11.03
N ALA A 55 -15.18 6.33 11.34
CA ALA A 55 -16.31 6.15 10.42
C ALA A 55 -15.97 5.43 9.08
N LEU A 56 -14.78 4.84 8.96
CA LEU A 56 -14.37 4.09 7.76
C LEU A 56 -15.19 2.79 7.60
N VAL A 57 -15.55 2.13 8.71
CA VAL A 57 -16.36 0.90 8.66
C VAL A 57 -17.71 1.13 7.97
N PRO A 58 -18.58 2.05 8.42
CA PRO A 58 -19.85 2.31 7.72
C PRO A 58 -19.66 2.86 6.29
N PHE A 59 -18.62 3.67 6.06
CA PHE A 59 -18.29 4.17 4.72
C PHE A 59 -18.04 3.04 3.72
N TRP A 60 -17.25 2.04 4.10
CA TRP A 60 -16.92 0.90 3.25
C TRP A 60 -18.05 -0.12 3.16
N THR A 61 -18.67 -0.46 4.30
CA THR A 61 -19.78 -1.42 4.32
C THR A 61 -20.91 -0.98 3.39
N SER A 62 -21.31 0.31 3.43
CA SER A 62 -22.36 0.84 2.54
C SER A 62 -22.02 0.74 1.04
N ARG A 63 -20.74 0.72 0.67
CA ARG A 63 -20.26 0.62 -0.72
C ARG A 63 -19.99 -0.80 -1.19
N LEU A 64 -19.71 -1.71 -0.25
CA LEU A 64 -19.40 -3.11 -0.53
C LEU A 64 -20.63 -4.01 -0.46
N THR A 65 -21.67 -3.60 0.26
CA THR A 65 -22.96 -4.31 0.24
C THR A 65 -23.62 -4.11 -1.12
N PRO A 66 -23.90 -5.19 -1.88
CA PRO A 66 -24.61 -5.06 -3.15
C PRO A 66 -25.97 -4.42 -2.91
N THR A 67 -26.28 -3.31 -3.59
CA THR A 67 -27.65 -2.81 -3.65
C THR A 67 -28.50 -3.86 -4.35
N PRO A 68 -29.62 -4.33 -3.77
CA PRO A 68 -30.50 -5.27 -4.45
C PRO A 68 -30.93 -4.71 -5.81
N ARG A 69 -30.82 -5.49 -6.88
CA ARG A 69 -31.37 -5.07 -8.17
C ARG A 69 -32.88 -5.15 -8.05
N VAL A 70 -33.57 -4.01 -8.13
CA VAL A 70 -35.02 -3.99 -8.27
C VAL A 70 -35.32 -4.29 -9.75
N LEU A 71 -36.00 -5.39 -10.01
CA LEU A 71 -36.48 -5.76 -11.33
C LEU A 71 -37.70 -4.89 -11.71
N PRO A 72 -38.02 -4.77 -13.02
CA PRO A 72 -39.13 -3.94 -13.50
C PRO A 72 -40.51 -4.31 -12.92
N ASP A 73 -40.67 -5.54 -12.42
CA ASP A 73 -41.88 -6.05 -11.76
C ASP A 73 -41.94 -5.73 -10.25
N GLY A 74 -40.99 -4.93 -9.75
CA GLY A 74 -40.87 -4.58 -8.32
C GLY A 74 -40.21 -5.66 -7.47
N THR A 75 -39.84 -6.82 -8.04
CA THR A 75 -39.15 -7.87 -7.30
C THR A 75 -37.69 -7.49 -7.05
N ARG A 76 -37.22 -7.66 -5.82
CA ARG A 76 -35.81 -7.45 -5.46
C ARG A 76 -35.04 -8.72 -5.80
N GLN A 77 -34.35 -8.73 -6.94
CA GLN A 77 -33.41 -9.79 -7.27
C GLN A 77 -32.10 -9.51 -6.51
N GLY A 78 -31.88 -10.26 -5.44
CA GLY A 78 -30.60 -10.27 -4.75
C GLY A 78 -29.51 -10.76 -5.70
N LYS A 79 -28.67 -9.86 -6.21
CA LYS A 79 -27.37 -10.28 -6.75
C LYS A 79 -26.53 -10.72 -5.56
N GLY A 80 -26.48 -12.04 -5.35
CA GLY A 80 -25.44 -12.79 -4.62
C GLY A 80 -25.00 -12.20 -3.29
N GLY A 81 -25.29 -12.91 -2.20
CA GLY A 81 -24.88 -12.56 -0.84
C GLY A 81 -23.44 -12.04 -0.78
N GLN A 82 -23.24 -11.06 0.12
CA GLN A 82 -21.96 -10.46 0.51
C GLN A 82 -20.81 -11.41 0.19
N PRO A 83 -19.78 -10.99 -0.58
CA PRO A 83 -18.66 -11.86 -0.88
C PRO A 83 -18.20 -12.46 0.45
N ARG A 84 -18.32 -13.79 0.58
CA ARG A 84 -18.02 -14.52 1.81
C ARG A 84 -16.50 -14.53 2.01
N THR A 85 -15.86 -13.37 2.01
CA THR A 85 -14.55 -13.19 2.61
C THR A 85 -14.78 -13.47 4.08
N GLY A 86 -14.11 -14.46 4.66
CA GLY A 86 -14.18 -14.76 6.09
C GLY A 86 -13.56 -13.66 6.95
N VAL A 87 -13.46 -12.43 6.43
CA VAL A 87 -12.86 -11.23 7.00
C VAL A 87 -13.82 -10.07 6.73
N THR A 88 -14.07 -9.27 7.76
CA THR A 88 -14.90 -8.06 7.70
C THR A 88 -14.07 -6.82 7.39
N VAL A 89 -14.73 -5.72 7.01
CA VAL A 89 -14.07 -4.41 6.85
C VAL A 89 -13.40 -3.98 8.16
N GLU A 90 -14.11 -4.09 9.30
CA GLU A 90 -13.56 -3.74 10.62
C GLU A 90 -12.32 -4.57 10.92
N GLY A 91 -12.37 -5.89 10.69
CA GLY A 91 -11.22 -6.78 10.88
C GLY A 91 -10.00 -6.37 10.06
N LEU A 92 -10.17 -6.08 8.77
CA LEU A 92 -9.06 -5.65 7.92
C LEU A 92 -8.46 -4.31 8.39
N LEU A 93 -9.29 -3.31 8.68
CA LEU A 93 -8.82 -2.00 9.14
C LEU A 93 -8.11 -2.08 10.50
N VAL A 94 -8.60 -2.90 11.42
CA VAL A 94 -7.95 -3.16 12.72
C VAL A 94 -6.60 -3.83 12.51
N ALA A 95 -6.50 -4.82 11.62
CA ALA A 95 -5.24 -5.47 11.29
C ALA A 95 -4.20 -4.49 10.73
N MET A 96 -4.63 -3.60 9.82
CA MET A 96 -3.79 -2.54 9.27
C MET A 96 -3.25 -1.61 10.36
N LEU A 97 -4.12 -1.16 11.28
CA LEU A 97 -3.72 -0.29 12.38
C LEU A 97 -2.75 -0.98 13.35
N LEU A 98 -3.00 -2.24 13.72
CA LEU A 98 -2.11 -3.00 14.60
C LEU A 98 -0.74 -3.25 13.95
N VAL A 99 -0.69 -3.57 12.66
CA VAL A 99 0.57 -3.73 11.91
C VAL A 99 1.35 -2.41 11.87
N ALA A 100 0.66 -1.28 11.71
CA ALA A 100 1.29 0.05 11.76
C ALA A 100 1.84 0.38 13.15
N ILE A 101 1.10 0.07 14.23
CA ILE A 101 1.56 0.24 15.62
C ILE A 101 2.81 -0.60 15.90
N ASP A 102 2.85 -1.82 15.37
CA ASP A 102 4.00 -2.73 15.50
C ASP A 102 5.16 -2.36 14.57
N ARG A 103 5.05 -1.26 13.80
CA ARG A 103 6.08 -0.76 12.88
C ARG A 103 6.53 -1.80 11.85
N LYS A 104 5.60 -2.69 11.46
CA LYS A 104 5.81 -3.68 10.42
C LYS A 104 5.46 -3.11 9.05
N ALA A 105 5.99 -3.73 8.01
CA ALA A 105 5.65 -3.35 6.64
C ALA A 105 4.16 -3.57 6.37
N MET A 106 3.51 -2.63 5.67
CA MET A 106 2.07 -2.64 5.38
C MET A 106 1.72 -3.60 4.22
N HIS A 107 2.10 -4.87 4.37
CA HIS A 107 1.84 -5.92 3.38
C HIS A 107 0.59 -6.72 3.73
N LEU A 108 -0.14 -7.18 2.71
CA LEU A 108 -1.34 -8.02 2.90
C LEU A 108 -1.05 -9.32 3.65
N GLY A 109 0.18 -9.85 3.52
CA GLY A 109 0.65 -11.00 4.30
C GLY A 109 0.74 -10.71 5.80
N GLU A 110 1.18 -9.51 6.19
CA GLU A 110 1.24 -9.08 7.59
C GLU A 110 -0.15 -8.89 8.18
N PHE A 111 -1.11 -8.38 7.40
CA PHE A 111 -2.52 -8.29 7.86
C PHE A 111 -3.11 -9.69 8.09
N SER A 112 -2.78 -10.65 7.21
CA SER A 112 -3.17 -12.05 7.38
C SER A 112 -2.55 -12.66 8.63
N ALA A 113 -1.24 -12.46 8.83
CA ALA A 113 -0.54 -12.93 10.01
C ALA A 113 -1.12 -12.32 11.29
N MET A 114 -1.43 -11.03 11.30
CA MET A 114 -2.06 -10.33 12.41
C MET A 114 -3.39 -10.98 12.80
N LEU A 115 -4.32 -11.12 11.83
CA LEU A 115 -5.66 -11.64 12.08
C LEU A 115 -5.69 -13.11 12.46
N HIS A 116 -4.83 -13.93 11.87
CA HIS A 116 -4.88 -15.37 12.06
C HIS A 116 -3.87 -15.89 13.09
N HIS A 117 -2.82 -15.14 13.42
CA HIS A 117 -1.71 -15.62 14.25
C HIS A 117 -1.34 -14.75 15.44
N ARG A 118 -1.97 -13.58 15.63
CA ARG A 118 -1.55 -12.68 16.72
C ARG A 118 -2.69 -12.23 17.60
N ILE A 119 -3.90 -12.15 17.07
CA ILE A 119 -5.09 -11.87 17.87
C ILE A 119 -5.74 -13.15 18.42
N SER A 120 -6.37 -13.04 19.59
CA SER A 120 -7.01 -14.18 20.26
C SER A 120 -8.24 -14.71 19.49
N PRO A 121 -8.67 -15.96 19.76
CA PRO A 121 -9.91 -16.50 19.21
C PRO A 121 -11.17 -15.68 19.54
N ALA A 122 -11.22 -15.10 20.75
CA ALA A 122 -12.32 -14.22 21.18
C ALA A 122 -12.39 -12.97 20.29
N MET A 123 -11.27 -12.26 20.15
CA MET A 123 -11.18 -11.07 19.30
C MET A 123 -11.47 -11.35 17.82
N ARG A 124 -11.05 -12.51 17.30
CA ARG A 124 -11.43 -12.94 15.94
C ARG A 124 -12.95 -13.06 15.78
N THR A 125 -13.61 -13.65 16.76
CA THR A 125 -15.06 -13.82 16.76
C THR A 125 -15.75 -12.46 16.77
N GLU A 126 -15.28 -11.55 17.64
CA GLU A 126 -15.81 -10.19 17.73
C GLU A 126 -15.59 -9.35 16.48
N LEU A 127 -14.49 -9.56 15.77
CA LEU A 127 -14.21 -8.92 14.47
C LEU A 127 -14.95 -9.60 13.30
N GLY A 128 -15.76 -10.62 13.55
CA GLY A 128 -16.50 -11.35 12.53
C GLY A 128 -15.60 -12.14 11.57
N ILE A 129 -14.46 -12.64 12.04
CA ILE A 129 -13.56 -13.49 11.25
C ILE A 129 -14.15 -14.92 11.22
N LEU A 130 -15.12 -15.13 10.32
CA LEU A 130 -16.01 -16.31 10.27
C LEU A 130 -15.29 -17.64 9.95
N ARG A 131 -14.04 -17.59 9.49
CA ARG A 131 -13.22 -18.78 9.19
C ARG A 131 -11.76 -18.52 9.61
N PRO A 132 -11.39 -18.71 10.88
CA PRO A 132 -9.97 -18.85 11.19
C PRO A 132 -9.47 -20.07 10.41
N ALA A 133 -8.33 -19.95 9.70
CA ALA A 133 -7.70 -21.10 9.09
C ALA A 133 -7.46 -22.17 10.19
N PRO A 134 -7.88 -23.44 9.99
CA PRO A 134 -7.70 -24.50 10.98
C PRO A 134 -6.24 -24.61 11.42
N GLY A 135 -5.99 -24.81 12.71
CA GLY A 135 -4.62 -25.02 13.25
C GLY A 135 -3.85 -23.76 13.66
N LEU A 136 -4.47 -22.58 13.65
CA LEU A 136 -3.79 -21.30 13.90
C LEU A 136 -4.24 -20.65 15.22
N LEU A 137 -3.41 -20.84 16.25
CA LEU A 137 -3.54 -20.39 17.64
C LEU A 137 -4.80 -20.80 18.43
N ALA A 138 -5.88 -21.24 17.77
CA ALA A 138 -7.12 -21.61 18.45
C ALA A 138 -7.07 -22.94 19.23
N ASP A 139 -6.06 -23.79 19.03
CA ASP A 139 -6.08 -25.18 19.55
C ASP A 139 -4.84 -25.58 20.37
N ARG A 140 -4.01 -24.65 20.85
CA ARG A 140 -2.87 -25.03 21.71
C ARG A 140 -3.29 -25.55 23.08
N ALA A 141 -4.45 -25.14 23.60
CA ALA A 141 -4.91 -25.50 24.94
C ALA A 141 -5.72 -26.80 25.01
N SER A 142 -6.21 -27.36 23.89
CA SER A 142 -7.21 -28.43 23.92
C SER A 142 -6.90 -29.67 23.06
N ALA A 143 -5.75 -29.76 22.40
CA ALA A 143 -5.44 -30.88 21.52
C ALA A 143 -4.33 -31.78 22.11
N SER A 144 -4.71 -32.98 22.57
CA SER A 144 -3.82 -34.08 22.99
C SER A 144 -3.10 -34.77 21.82
N THR A 145 -3.06 -34.15 20.65
CA THR A 145 -2.43 -34.70 19.44
C THR A 145 -1.69 -33.59 18.71
N PRO A 146 -0.40 -33.75 18.36
CA PRO A 146 0.34 -32.75 17.61
C PRO A 146 -0.29 -32.64 16.21
N ARG A 147 -1.07 -31.58 15.98
CA ARG A 147 -1.63 -31.30 14.65
C ARG A 147 -0.49 -30.89 13.74
N LYS A 148 -0.45 -31.50 12.54
CA LYS A 148 0.49 -31.20 11.45
C LYS A 148 0.56 -29.68 11.22
N THR A 149 1.75 -29.21 10.93
CA THR A 149 2.10 -27.88 10.43
C THR A 149 1.00 -27.30 9.56
N VAL A 150 0.62 -26.05 9.82
CA VAL A 150 -0.33 -25.26 9.02
C VAL A 150 0.01 -25.44 7.54
N SER A 151 -0.96 -25.90 6.74
CA SER A 151 -0.66 -26.17 5.34
C SER A 151 -0.46 -24.86 4.59
N ARG A 152 0.49 -24.85 3.65
CA ARG A 152 0.72 -23.71 2.75
C ARG A 152 -0.56 -23.24 2.05
N ALA A 153 -1.46 -24.17 1.73
CA ALA A 153 -2.73 -23.89 1.07
C ALA A 153 -3.68 -23.05 1.97
N GLU A 154 -3.70 -23.31 3.27
CA GLU A 154 -4.53 -22.58 4.23
C GLU A 154 -4.06 -21.13 4.38
N THR A 155 -2.75 -20.91 4.52
CA THR A 155 -2.22 -19.54 4.62
C THR A 155 -2.42 -18.75 3.32
N LEU A 156 -2.27 -19.40 2.17
CA LEU A 156 -2.56 -18.78 0.87
C LEU A 156 -4.05 -18.39 0.76
N ASN A 157 -4.96 -19.24 1.22
CA ASN A 157 -6.39 -18.95 1.22
C ASN A 157 -6.77 -17.83 2.19
N ALA A 158 -6.11 -17.71 3.34
CA ALA A 158 -6.29 -16.59 4.27
C ALA A 158 -5.86 -15.26 3.61
N THR A 159 -4.65 -15.21 3.05
CA THR A 159 -4.15 -14.02 2.35
C THR A 159 -5.05 -13.63 1.18
N ARG A 160 -5.54 -14.60 0.38
CA ARG A 160 -6.47 -14.33 -0.75
C ARG A 160 -7.77 -13.66 -0.32
N GLN A 161 -8.31 -14.00 0.85
CA GLN A 161 -9.54 -13.37 1.35
C GLN A 161 -9.31 -11.88 1.67
N ILE A 162 -8.18 -11.58 2.30
CA ILE A 162 -7.76 -10.21 2.60
C ILE A 162 -7.48 -9.44 1.32
N THR A 163 -6.73 -10.02 0.38
CA THR A 163 -6.45 -9.42 -0.93
C THR A 163 -7.74 -9.05 -1.66
N ARG A 164 -8.73 -9.95 -1.70
CA ARG A 164 -10.02 -9.68 -2.33
C ARG A 164 -10.77 -8.53 -1.68
N LEU A 165 -10.85 -8.50 -0.35
CA LEU A 165 -11.54 -7.44 0.37
C LEU A 165 -10.83 -6.09 0.19
N PHE A 166 -9.51 -6.07 0.31
CA PHE A 166 -8.69 -4.88 0.12
C PHE A 166 -8.88 -4.28 -1.28
N HIS A 167 -8.81 -5.11 -2.35
CA HIS A 167 -9.06 -4.62 -3.70
C HIS A 167 -10.51 -4.20 -3.94
N ALA A 168 -11.48 -4.85 -3.29
CA ALA A 168 -12.87 -4.40 -3.34
C ALA A 168 -13.05 -3.02 -2.70
N MET A 169 -12.33 -2.72 -1.61
CA MET A 169 -12.29 -1.38 -1.00
C MET A 169 -11.59 -0.36 -1.91
N LEU A 170 -10.48 -0.71 -2.57
CA LEU A 170 -9.80 0.23 -3.46
C LEU A 170 -10.62 0.58 -4.72
N ALA A 171 -11.31 -0.39 -5.31
CA ALA A 171 -12.01 -0.22 -6.59
C ALA A 171 -12.94 1.02 -6.73
N PRO A 172 -13.76 1.39 -5.72
CA PRO A 172 -14.60 2.59 -5.78
C PRO A 172 -13.85 3.92 -5.56
N VAL A 173 -12.63 3.92 -4.98
CA VAL A 173 -11.88 5.15 -4.68
C VAL A 173 -10.65 5.34 -5.55
N ASP A 174 -10.22 4.32 -6.31
CA ASP A 174 -9.07 4.43 -7.20
C ASP A 174 -9.38 5.35 -8.41
N PRO A 175 -8.74 6.52 -8.54
CA PRO A 175 -8.94 7.44 -9.65
C PRO A 175 -8.17 7.01 -10.91
N SER A 176 -7.33 5.97 -10.84
CA SER A 176 -6.55 5.47 -11.97
C SER A 176 -7.43 4.75 -12.99
N PRO A 177 -7.32 5.09 -14.29
CA PRO A 177 -7.88 4.28 -15.37
C PRO A 177 -6.95 3.12 -15.78
N PHE A 178 -5.72 3.08 -15.26
CA PHE A 178 -4.70 2.12 -15.67
C PHE A 178 -4.67 0.89 -14.75
N PRO A 179 -4.41 -0.31 -15.31
CA PRO A 179 -4.12 -1.48 -14.52
C PRO A 179 -2.79 -1.31 -13.78
N LYS A 180 -2.80 -1.60 -12.47
CA LYS A 180 -1.61 -1.57 -11.62
C LYS A 180 -0.88 -2.91 -11.61
N ASN A 181 0.42 -2.88 -11.32
CA ASN A 181 1.25 -4.06 -11.07
C ASN A 181 1.36 -5.04 -12.25
N LYS A 182 1.34 -4.54 -13.48
CA LYS A 182 1.50 -5.36 -14.69
C LYS A 182 2.65 -4.88 -15.56
N ALA A 183 3.46 -5.84 -15.99
CA ALA A 183 4.44 -5.65 -17.05
C ALA A 183 3.72 -5.76 -18.40
N ILE A 184 3.42 -4.62 -19.03
CA ILE A 184 2.70 -4.58 -20.32
C ILE A 184 3.35 -3.56 -21.25
N THR A 185 3.12 -3.74 -22.55
CA THR A 185 3.55 -2.76 -23.56
C THR A 185 2.64 -1.53 -23.53
N LYS A 186 3.13 -0.38 -23.99
CA LYS A 186 2.30 0.84 -24.14
C LYS A 186 1.12 0.61 -25.09
N ALA A 187 1.31 -0.19 -26.13
CA ALA A 187 0.26 -0.53 -27.09
C ALA A 187 -0.86 -1.36 -26.44
N GLU A 188 -0.51 -2.34 -25.60
CA GLU A 188 -1.49 -3.11 -24.83
C GLU A 188 -2.15 -2.28 -23.74
N LEU A 189 -1.38 -1.45 -23.03
CA LEU A 189 -1.91 -0.52 -22.02
C LEU A 189 -3.05 0.30 -22.62
N ASN A 190 -2.83 0.92 -23.79
CA ASN A 190 -3.85 1.70 -24.49
C ASN A 190 -5.11 0.90 -24.85
N LYS A 191 -5.00 -0.42 -25.04
CA LYS A 191 -6.16 -1.31 -25.31
C LYS A 191 -6.94 -1.67 -24.06
N ILE A 192 -6.29 -1.72 -22.90
CA ILE A 192 -6.89 -2.19 -21.63
C ILE A 192 -7.15 -1.08 -20.63
N VAL A 193 -6.81 0.18 -20.96
CA VAL A 193 -7.20 1.35 -20.18
C VAL A 193 -8.71 1.33 -19.99
N ARG A 194 -9.14 1.45 -18.74
CA ARG A 194 -10.55 1.59 -18.42
C ARG A 194 -11.01 2.97 -18.89
N PRO A 195 -12.05 3.07 -19.73
CA PRO A 195 -12.63 4.37 -20.05
C PRO A 195 -13.18 4.99 -18.77
N MET A 196 -12.74 6.21 -18.47
CA MET A 196 -13.17 6.96 -17.30
C MET A 196 -13.26 8.44 -17.69
N THR A 197 -14.39 9.06 -17.39
CA THR A 197 -14.60 10.49 -17.63
C THR A 197 -13.76 11.35 -16.67
N ALA A 198 -13.63 12.64 -16.97
CA ALA A 198 -12.96 13.57 -16.06
C ALA A 198 -13.70 13.67 -14.71
N ASP A 199 -15.03 13.71 -14.74
CA ASP A 199 -15.87 13.79 -13.54
C ASP A 199 -15.76 12.52 -12.70
N GLU A 200 -15.82 11.33 -13.31
CA GLU A 200 -15.62 10.07 -12.58
C GLU A 200 -14.25 9.99 -11.90
N ARG A 201 -13.20 10.50 -12.55
CA ARG A 201 -11.85 10.57 -11.94
C ARG A 201 -11.82 11.52 -10.74
N ARG A 202 -12.47 12.68 -10.87
CA ARG A 202 -12.58 13.66 -9.80
C ARG A 202 -13.36 13.10 -8.61
N ASP A 203 -14.53 12.51 -8.85
CA ASP A 203 -15.35 11.90 -7.80
C ASP A 203 -14.60 10.80 -7.04
N ARG A 204 -13.82 9.98 -7.76
CA ARG A 204 -12.96 8.95 -7.15
C ARG A 204 -11.82 9.56 -6.34
N GLN A 205 -11.19 10.61 -6.85
CA GLN A 205 -10.16 11.35 -6.12
C GLN A 205 -10.74 11.95 -4.83
N ASP A 206 -11.90 12.60 -4.89
CA ASP A 206 -12.55 13.19 -3.72
C ASP A 206 -12.88 12.12 -2.66
N LEU A 207 -13.28 10.92 -3.09
CA LEU A 207 -13.48 9.78 -2.18
C LEU A 207 -12.16 9.24 -1.60
N LEU A 208 -11.09 9.21 -2.38
CA LEU A 208 -9.76 8.82 -1.90
C LEU A 208 -9.23 9.82 -0.87
N ASP A 209 -9.41 11.11 -1.13
CA ASP A 209 -9.02 12.20 -0.24
C ASP A 209 -9.83 12.15 1.06
N TYR A 210 -11.14 11.86 0.97
CA TYR A 210 -11.97 11.60 2.14
C TYR A 210 -11.44 10.43 2.98
N VAL A 211 -11.20 9.27 2.36
CA VAL A 211 -10.67 8.10 3.08
C VAL A 211 -9.33 8.41 3.75
N THR A 212 -8.44 9.05 3.02
CA THR A 212 -7.12 9.45 3.51
C THR A 212 -7.23 10.40 4.70
N GLY A 213 -8.08 11.43 4.59
CA GLY A 213 -8.37 12.35 5.68
C GLY A 213 -8.90 11.66 6.93
N ARG A 214 -9.79 10.66 6.78
CA ARG A 214 -10.31 9.89 7.92
C ARG A 214 -9.25 9.00 8.58
N ILE A 215 -8.27 8.50 7.82
CA ILE A 215 -7.10 7.78 8.37
C ILE A 215 -6.22 8.74 9.20
N LEU A 216 -5.91 9.93 8.67
CA LEU A 216 -5.10 10.93 9.37
C LEU A 216 -5.83 11.49 10.61
N GLU A 217 -7.13 11.70 10.52
CA GLU A 217 -7.93 12.10 11.67
C GLU A 217 -7.92 11.01 12.75
N ALA A 218 -8.01 9.73 12.38
CA ALA A 218 -7.93 8.63 13.33
C ALA A 218 -6.61 8.64 14.11
N THR A 219 -5.47 8.87 13.43
CA THR A 219 -4.16 8.98 14.11
C THR A 219 -4.07 10.22 15.00
N TRP A 220 -4.65 11.35 14.58
CA TRP A 220 -4.77 12.53 15.44
C TRP A 220 -5.60 12.25 16.69
N LEU A 221 -6.74 11.56 16.57
CA LEU A 221 -7.63 11.21 17.68
C LEU A 221 -6.99 10.25 18.70
N MET A 222 -5.93 9.53 18.31
CA MET A 222 -5.13 8.70 19.23
C MET A 222 -4.26 9.54 20.18
N LEU A 223 -3.99 10.80 19.87
CA LEU A 223 -3.20 11.67 20.73
C LEU A 223 -3.99 12.10 21.98
N PRO A 224 -3.36 12.09 23.17
CA PRO A 224 -3.97 12.63 24.38
C PRO A 224 -4.45 14.07 24.18
N ARG A 225 -5.59 14.42 24.79
CA ARG A 225 -6.17 15.76 24.68
C ARG A 225 -5.19 16.90 25.05
N PRO A 226 -4.33 16.78 26.09
CA PRO A 226 -3.34 17.81 26.39
C PRO A 226 -2.33 18.02 25.26
N VAL A 227 -1.84 16.93 24.64
CA VAL A 227 -0.91 16.98 23.50
C VAL A 227 -1.55 17.69 22.31
N ARG A 228 -2.80 17.35 21.98
CA ARG A 228 -3.54 18.01 20.90
C ARG A 228 -3.76 19.51 21.14
N ARG A 229 -3.96 19.91 22.41
CA ARG A 229 -4.17 21.32 22.80
C ARG A 229 -2.87 22.14 22.83
N ALA A 230 -1.72 21.48 22.92
CA ALA A 230 -0.43 22.14 22.88
C ALA A 230 -0.14 22.73 21.49
N TRP A 231 -0.56 22.02 20.43
CA TRP A 231 -0.45 22.51 19.05
C TRP A 231 -1.37 23.71 18.79
N LYS A 232 -0.82 24.76 18.15
CA LYS A 232 -1.50 26.05 17.91
C LYS A 232 -1.83 26.35 16.45
N GLY A 233 -1.65 25.37 15.56
CA GLY A 233 -1.99 25.51 14.14
C GLY A 233 -0.79 25.62 13.20
N SER A 234 0.43 25.71 13.74
CA SER A 234 1.66 25.82 12.95
C SER A 234 1.90 24.52 12.15
N VAL A 235 2.15 24.62 10.86
CA VAL A 235 2.38 23.48 9.96
C VAL A 235 3.60 23.69 9.09
N GLY A 236 4.28 22.59 8.78
CA GLY A 236 5.23 22.51 7.67
C GLY A 236 4.58 21.78 6.50
N GLN A 237 4.87 22.23 5.28
CA GLN A 237 4.49 21.55 4.04
C GLN A 237 5.75 21.23 3.27
N ASP A 238 5.88 19.98 2.85
CA ASP A 238 6.97 19.54 1.98
C ASP A 238 6.44 18.55 0.94
N ALA A 239 7.08 18.53 -0.23
CA ALA A 239 6.83 17.55 -1.26
C ALA A 239 8.01 16.57 -1.30
N THR A 240 7.78 15.34 -0.83
CA THR A 240 8.80 14.30 -0.80
C THR A 240 8.58 13.29 -1.93
N PHE A 241 9.63 12.99 -2.69
CA PHE A 241 9.57 11.96 -3.73
C PHE A 241 9.43 10.54 -3.14
N VAL A 242 8.38 9.83 -3.56
CA VAL A 242 8.09 8.43 -3.20
C VAL A 242 8.28 7.54 -4.42
N ALA A 243 9.32 6.71 -4.39
CA ALA A 243 9.62 5.78 -5.47
C ALA A 243 8.59 4.64 -5.55
N THR A 244 8.16 4.29 -6.76
CA THR A 244 7.38 3.08 -7.03
C THR A 244 8.28 1.87 -7.28
N TRP A 245 7.69 0.67 -7.25
CA TRP A 245 8.37 -0.59 -7.59
C TRP A 245 8.53 -0.81 -9.11
N SER A 246 8.63 0.24 -9.92
CA SER A 246 8.84 0.12 -11.37
C SER A 246 10.33 -0.06 -11.68
N ARG A 247 10.77 -1.32 -11.82
CA ARG A 247 12.19 -1.66 -12.08
C ARG A 247 12.52 -1.75 -13.56
N GLY A 248 13.70 -1.25 -13.96
CA GLY A 248 14.32 -1.53 -15.27
C GLY A 248 13.64 -0.91 -16.49
N ARG A 249 12.63 -0.06 -16.31
CA ARG A 249 11.86 0.50 -17.43
C ARG A 249 12.34 1.91 -17.79
N ARG A 250 12.48 2.16 -19.09
CA ARG A 250 12.87 3.46 -19.65
C ARG A 250 11.63 4.21 -20.10
N THR A 251 11.57 5.52 -19.88
CA THR A 251 10.45 6.38 -20.31
C THR A 251 10.16 6.29 -21.81
N LYS A 252 11.22 6.24 -22.63
CA LYS A 252 11.13 6.17 -24.10
C LYS A 252 11.01 4.75 -24.65
N GLY A 253 11.03 3.71 -23.82
CA GLY A 253 10.91 2.32 -24.25
C GLY A 253 9.48 1.96 -24.73
N PRO A 254 9.31 0.80 -25.38
CA PRO A 254 7.99 0.30 -25.81
C PRO A 254 7.10 -0.12 -24.62
N ASP A 255 7.73 -0.37 -23.47
CA ASP A 255 7.11 -0.86 -22.25
C ASP A 255 6.56 0.27 -21.37
N SER A 256 5.41 0.04 -20.73
CA SER A 256 4.88 0.95 -19.70
C SER A 256 5.54 0.68 -18.35
N ALA A 257 5.59 1.70 -17.48
CA ALA A 257 5.89 1.47 -16.07
C ALA A 257 4.93 0.42 -15.45
N THR A 258 5.40 -0.33 -14.46
CA THR A 258 4.55 -1.29 -13.72
C THR A 258 3.43 -0.57 -12.95
N ASP A 259 3.65 0.71 -12.63
CA ASP A 259 2.63 1.65 -12.21
C ASP A 259 2.55 2.80 -13.24
N PRO A 260 1.58 2.77 -14.17
CA PRO A 260 1.47 3.76 -15.25
C PRO A 260 1.16 5.19 -14.80
N ASP A 261 0.69 5.40 -13.57
CA ASP A 261 0.46 6.74 -13.02
C ASP A 261 1.69 7.36 -12.39
N ALA A 262 2.74 6.60 -12.14
CA ALA A 262 3.98 7.14 -11.63
C ALA A 262 4.67 8.00 -12.70
N GLY A 263 5.15 9.18 -12.31
CA GLY A 263 5.94 10.04 -13.18
C GLY A 263 7.43 9.68 -13.13
N TRP A 264 8.16 10.06 -14.17
CA TRP A 264 9.61 9.87 -14.21
C TRP A 264 10.30 10.99 -13.46
N TYR A 265 11.04 10.64 -12.42
CA TYR A 265 11.84 11.55 -11.63
C TYR A 265 13.31 11.33 -11.91
N VAL A 266 14.02 12.42 -12.18
CA VAL A 266 15.48 12.44 -12.36
C VAL A 266 16.05 13.33 -11.27
N ARG A 267 16.87 12.76 -10.38
CA ARG A 267 17.64 13.59 -9.45
C ARG A 267 18.85 14.14 -10.20
N SER A 268 18.75 15.37 -10.69
CA SER A 268 19.87 16.12 -11.28
C SER A 268 20.32 17.21 -10.32
N GLY A 269 21.51 17.10 -9.77
CA GLY A 269 22.11 18.11 -8.88
C GLY A 269 23.20 17.52 -8.00
N ASP A 270 24.30 18.25 -7.84
CA ASP A 270 25.38 17.92 -6.92
C ASP A 270 24.97 18.35 -5.50
N HIS A 271 23.96 17.66 -4.95
CA HIS A 271 23.58 17.84 -3.55
C HIS A 271 24.59 17.08 -2.69
N ASN A 272 25.79 17.62 -2.59
CA ASN A 272 26.68 17.32 -1.47
C ASN A 272 26.02 17.91 -0.23
N ASP A 273 25.27 17.06 0.48
CA ASP A 273 25.00 17.32 1.88
C ASP A 273 26.35 17.60 2.55
N LEU A 274 26.42 18.68 3.34
CA LEU A 274 27.62 19.18 4.05
C LEU A 274 28.26 18.15 5.01
N THR A 275 27.83 16.89 4.97
CA THR A 275 28.32 15.74 5.73
C THR A 275 29.40 14.94 5.00
N GLY A 276 29.81 15.33 3.78
CA GLY A 276 30.96 14.73 3.08
C GLY A 276 30.72 13.29 2.60
N ILE A 277 29.50 12.77 2.70
CA ILE A 277 29.10 11.50 2.09
C ILE A 277 28.49 11.84 0.74
N GLY A 278 29.37 12.12 -0.23
CA GLY A 278 29.00 12.57 -1.57
C GLY A 278 27.89 11.72 -2.17
N GLY A 279 26.88 12.39 -2.73
CA GLY A 279 25.78 11.77 -3.45
C GLY A 279 26.29 11.13 -4.74
N LYS A 280 26.88 9.94 -4.63
CA LYS A 280 27.54 9.27 -5.76
C LYS A 280 26.55 9.09 -6.91
N HIS A 281 26.87 9.66 -8.08
CA HIS A 281 26.42 9.18 -9.37
C HIS A 281 26.61 7.65 -9.46
N HIS A 282 25.92 6.98 -10.39
CA HIS A 282 26.40 5.66 -10.77
C HIS A 282 27.87 5.76 -11.22
N PRO A 283 28.70 4.70 -11.09
CA PRO A 283 30.10 4.72 -11.52
C PRO A 283 30.32 5.17 -12.97
N ASP A 284 29.27 5.12 -13.80
CA ASP A 284 29.22 5.52 -15.21
C ASP A 284 28.74 6.97 -15.44
N GLY A 285 28.49 7.76 -14.38
CA GLY A 285 28.02 9.14 -14.49
C GLY A 285 26.52 9.31 -14.77
N THR A 286 25.74 8.22 -14.86
CA THR A 286 24.31 8.33 -15.17
C THR A 286 23.50 8.87 -13.98
N PRO A 287 22.50 9.76 -14.23
CA PRO A 287 21.66 10.29 -13.18
C PRO A 287 20.76 9.20 -12.60
N LYS A 288 20.60 9.19 -11.27
CA LYS A 288 19.67 8.29 -10.59
C LYS A 288 18.24 8.69 -10.95
N ALA A 289 17.63 7.89 -11.82
CA ALA A 289 16.28 8.12 -12.28
C ALA A 289 15.35 6.98 -11.87
N LYS A 290 14.14 7.33 -11.43
CA LYS A 290 13.16 6.39 -10.87
C LYS A 290 11.75 6.85 -11.24
N PHE A 291 10.82 5.90 -11.38
CA PHE A 291 9.40 6.23 -11.41
C PHE A 291 8.89 6.42 -9.98
N GLY A 292 8.09 7.46 -9.75
CA GLY A 292 7.52 7.74 -8.44
C GLY A 292 6.39 8.78 -8.47
N TYR A 293 5.98 9.15 -7.27
CA TYR A 293 5.04 10.21 -6.98
C TYR A 293 5.74 11.28 -6.15
N ASP A 294 5.29 12.53 -6.26
CA ASP A 294 5.56 13.52 -5.22
C ASP A 294 4.45 13.40 -4.19
N ALA A 295 4.83 13.18 -2.94
CA ALA A 295 3.96 13.17 -1.79
C ALA A 295 4.00 14.55 -1.13
N GLU A 296 2.96 15.34 -1.37
CA GLU A 296 2.75 16.58 -0.63
C GLU A 296 2.20 16.23 0.74
N ILE A 297 2.96 16.55 1.78
CA ILE A 297 2.63 16.20 3.15
C ILE A 297 2.58 17.49 3.96
N VAL A 298 1.46 17.71 4.65
CA VAL A 298 1.32 18.75 5.67
C VAL A 298 1.55 18.09 7.02
N VAL A 299 2.52 18.57 7.79
CA VAL A 299 2.90 18.02 9.10
C VAL A 299 2.73 19.08 10.17
N ILE A 300 2.21 18.71 11.34
CA ILE A 300 2.20 19.63 12.49
C ILE A 300 3.62 20.04 12.86
N GLY A 301 3.83 21.33 13.03
CA GLY A 301 5.11 21.91 13.42
C GLY A 301 4.95 22.84 14.63
N SER A 302 6.07 23.33 15.12
CA SER A 302 6.14 24.44 16.06
C SER A 302 6.72 25.65 15.34
N ASP A 303 6.17 26.83 15.62
CA ASP A 303 6.67 28.14 15.20
C ASP A 303 7.70 28.71 16.20
N ASP A 304 7.92 28.01 17.32
CA ASP A 304 8.89 28.33 18.35
C ASP A 304 10.23 27.63 18.06
N PRO A 305 11.30 28.37 17.73
CA PRO A 305 12.60 27.79 17.33
C PRO A 305 13.30 27.04 18.48
N ASP A 306 12.91 27.30 19.73
CA ASP A 306 13.49 26.70 20.93
C ASP A 306 12.61 25.56 21.52
N ASP A 307 11.51 25.20 20.84
CA ASP A 307 10.54 24.23 21.34
C ASP A 307 11.12 22.80 21.42
N GLN A 308 11.22 22.28 22.64
CA GLN A 308 11.69 20.92 22.94
C GLN A 308 10.67 19.81 22.64
N ARG A 309 9.81 19.98 21.62
CA ARG A 309 8.81 19.01 21.12
C ARG A 309 7.67 18.73 22.10
N ARG A 310 6.78 19.72 22.26
CA ARG A 310 5.51 19.59 23.02
C ARG A 310 4.49 18.60 22.41
N PHE A 311 4.65 18.21 21.16
CA PHE A 311 3.78 17.27 20.43
C PHE A 311 4.58 16.51 19.36
N PRO A 312 4.14 15.31 18.91
CA PRO A 312 4.82 14.55 17.87
C PRO A 312 4.67 15.23 16.49
N PHE A 313 5.55 14.93 15.54
CA PHE A 313 5.33 15.29 14.13
C PHE A 313 4.33 14.30 13.52
N LEU A 314 3.10 14.77 13.30
CA LEU A 314 2.02 14.02 12.67
C LEU A 314 1.58 14.69 11.37
N SER A 315 1.39 13.89 10.32
CA SER A 315 0.79 14.36 9.08
C SER A 315 -0.70 14.70 9.28
N LEU A 316 -1.11 15.89 8.84
CA LEU A 316 -2.50 16.35 8.80
C LEU A 316 -3.12 16.23 7.42
N GLY A 317 -2.30 16.25 6.38
CA GLY A 317 -2.73 16.07 5.00
C GLY A 317 -1.66 15.32 4.22
N VAL A 318 -2.09 14.50 3.26
CA VAL A 318 -1.22 13.92 2.26
C VAL A 318 -1.92 13.85 0.92
N ARG A 319 -1.20 14.18 -0.15
CA ARG A 319 -1.65 13.97 -1.53
C ARG A 319 -0.50 13.40 -2.34
N LEU A 320 -0.81 12.44 -3.21
CA LEU A 320 0.14 11.91 -4.18
C LEU A 320 -0.19 12.46 -5.57
N HIS A 321 0.81 12.99 -6.26
CA HIS A 321 0.66 13.39 -7.65
C HIS A 321 1.92 13.06 -8.47
N LYS A 322 1.81 13.19 -9.79
CA LYS A 322 2.96 13.01 -10.68
C LYS A 322 4.01 14.09 -10.40
N PRO A 323 5.30 13.74 -10.30
CA PRO A 323 6.34 14.72 -10.12
C PRO A 323 6.33 15.80 -11.19
N GLY A 324 6.46 17.06 -10.77
CA GLY A 324 6.49 18.23 -11.67
C GLY A 324 5.21 18.51 -12.47
N HIS A 325 4.09 17.83 -12.19
CA HIS A 325 2.85 18.01 -12.96
C HIS A 325 1.95 19.14 -12.41
N ALA A 326 2.02 19.41 -11.09
CA ALA A 326 1.34 20.50 -10.41
C ALA A 326 1.97 20.72 -9.03
N PRO A 327 3.09 21.46 -8.91
CA PRO A 327 3.66 21.78 -7.61
C PRO A 327 2.82 22.86 -6.91
N GLY A 328 2.29 22.58 -5.71
CA GLY A 328 1.62 23.55 -4.83
C GLY A 328 0.10 23.49 -4.82
#